data_AF-A0A380GWM8-F1
#
_entry.id   AF-A0A380GWM8-F1
#
_cell.length_a   1.000
_cell.length_b   1.000
_cell.length_c   1.000
_cell.angle_alpha   90.00
_cell.angle_beta   90.00
_cell.angle_gamma   90.00
#
_symmetry.space_group_name_H-M   'P 1'
#
loop_
_entity.id
_entity.type
_entity.pdbx_description
1 polymer ?
#
loop_
_entity_poly.entity_id
_entity_poly.type
_entity_poly.pdbx_seq_one_letter_code
_entity_poly.pdbx_strand_id
1 'polypeptide(L)'
;MNVLKFELKKGVLSKPFIIYCILVVTFAFINCQQILDYPLSSNVYQPKNMITYTDDKHVIMRNAIHQLKEEVHHNNFKTYQLGFLKQKRLNQKQLIQIKCLLLK
;
A
#
# COMPACT_ATOMS: atom_id res chain seq x y z
N MET A 1 44.28 0.83 -10.06
CA MET A 1 43.09 0.17 -9.47
C MET A 1 42.92 0.43 -7.97
N ASN A 2 44.00 0.46 -7.17
CA ASN A 2 43.90 0.71 -5.72
C ASN A 2 43.50 2.16 -5.35
N VAL A 3 43.94 3.15 -6.12
CA VAL A 3 43.59 4.57 -5.90
C VAL A 3 42.10 4.82 -6.12
N LEU A 4 41.53 4.26 -7.19
CA LEU A 4 40.10 4.36 -7.49
C LEU A 4 39.24 3.76 -6.37
N LYS A 5 39.67 2.64 -5.78
CA LYS A 5 39.00 2.01 -4.63
C LYS A 5 39.07 2.89 -3.37
N PHE A 6 40.16 3.62 -3.16
CA PHE A 6 40.35 4.49 -2.00
C PHE A 6 39.48 5.75 -2.08
N GLU A 7 39.41 6.37 -3.27
CA GLU A 7 38.53 7.49 -3.60
C GLU A 7 37.05 7.11 -3.43
N LEU A 8 36.63 5.95 -3.97
CA LEU A 8 35.29 5.40 -3.77
C LEU A 8 34.99 5.15 -2.28
N LYS A 9 35.95 4.60 -1.52
CA LYS A 9 35.81 4.39 -0.07
C LYS A 9 35.57 5.71 0.65
N LYS A 10 36.28 6.78 0.28
CA LYS A 10 36.08 8.12 0.85
C LYS A 10 34.68 8.67 0.57
N GLY A 11 34.13 8.44 -0.62
CA GLY A 11 32.76 8.83 -0.96
C GLY A 11 31.70 8.08 -0.14
N VAL A 12 31.86 6.75 -0.03
CA VAL A 12 30.92 5.84 0.65
C VAL A 12 31.04 5.90 2.19
N LEU A 13 32.15 6.36 2.74
CA LEU A 13 32.33 6.61 4.18
C LEU A 13 32.24 8.10 4.54
N SER A 14 31.83 8.94 3.58
CA SER A 14 31.66 10.36 3.84
C SER A 14 30.52 10.57 4.84
N LYS A 15 30.68 11.52 5.75
CA LYS A 15 29.61 11.95 6.68
C LYS A 15 28.26 12.17 5.99
N PRO A 16 28.16 12.87 4.83
CA PRO A 16 26.87 13.05 4.15
C PRO A 16 26.28 11.73 3.62
N PHE A 17 27.10 10.79 3.16
CA PHE A 17 26.62 9.49 2.70
C PHE A 17 26.05 8.66 3.84
N ILE A 18 26.70 8.66 5.01
CA ILE A 18 26.21 7.97 6.21
C ILE A 18 24.85 8.56 6.64
N ILE A 19 24.71 9.89 6.66
CA ILE A 19 23.44 10.56 6.96
C ILE A 19 22.36 10.17 5.94
N TYR A 20 22.69 10.16 4.65
CA TYR A 20 21.78 9.71 3.60
C TYR A 20 21.33 8.26 3.80
N CYS A 21 22.24 7.34 4.09
CA CYS A 21 21.89 5.94 4.38
C CYS A 21 20.95 5.82 5.58
N ILE A 22 21.20 6.56 6.67
CA ILE A 22 20.31 6.57 7.85
C ILE A 22 18.92 7.07 7.47
N LEU A 23 18.83 8.15 6.69
CA LEU A 23 17.54 8.69 6.21
C LEU A 23 16.80 7.69 5.34
N VAL A 24 17.48 7.02 4.41
CA VAL A 24 16.88 6.00 3.53
C VAL A 24 16.37 4.81 4.34
N VAL A 25 17.16 4.29 5.28
CA VAL A 25 16.74 3.19 6.16
C VAL A 25 15.55 3.60 7.01
N THR A 26 15.55 4.81 7.58
CA THR A 26 14.43 5.33 8.38
C THR A 26 13.17 5.51 7.54
N PHE A 27 13.30 6.05 6.33
CA PHE A 27 12.19 6.18 5.39
C PHE A 27 11.64 4.81 4.98
N ALA A 28 12.51 3.85 4.68
CA ALA A 28 12.11 2.49 4.36
C ALA A 28 11.39 1.83 5.54
N PHE A 29 11.88 2.01 6.77
CA PHE A 29 11.23 1.48 7.97
C PHE A 29 9.83 2.07 8.15
N ILE A 30 9.68 3.41 8.11
CA ILE A 30 8.37 4.07 8.27
C ILE A 30 7.35 3.61 7.21
N ASN A 31 7.78 3.47 5.95
CA ASN A 31 6.87 3.13 4.84
C ASN A 31 6.65 1.62 4.69
N CYS A 32 7.64 0.77 5.03
CA CYS A 32 7.51 -0.68 4.93
C CYS A 32 6.91 -1.32 6.18
N GLN A 33 6.93 -0.66 7.34
CA GLN A 33 6.22 -1.13 8.53
C GLN A 33 4.71 -1.24 8.26
N GLN A 34 4.16 -0.35 7.41
CA GLN A 34 2.80 -0.47 6.89
C GLN A 34 2.56 -1.72 6.04
N ILE A 35 3.60 -2.39 5.52
CA ILE A 35 3.49 -3.66 4.80
C ILE A 35 3.76 -4.85 5.73
N LEU A 36 4.73 -4.74 6.64
CA LEU A 36 5.06 -5.80 7.59
C LEU A 36 3.92 -6.11 8.56
N ASP A 37 3.15 -5.10 8.96
CA ASP A 37 1.99 -5.28 9.84
C ASP A 37 0.78 -5.92 9.12
N TYR A 38 0.82 -6.06 7.80
CA TYR A 38 -0.16 -6.87 7.07
C TYR A 38 0.34 -8.31 6.95
N PRO A 39 -0.34 -9.28 7.58
CA PRO A 39 0.05 -10.67 7.41
C PRO A 39 -0.05 -11.04 5.92
N LEU A 40 1.09 -11.40 5.32
CA LEU A 40 1.15 -11.96 3.96
C LEU A 40 0.35 -13.27 3.83
N SER A 41 0.07 -13.93 4.96
CA SER A 41 -0.82 -15.08 5.06
C SER A 41 -2.31 -14.70 5.07
N SER A 42 -2.67 -13.42 5.01
CA SER A 42 -4.07 -13.02 4.89
C SER A 42 -4.67 -13.58 3.61
N ASN A 43 -5.87 -14.15 3.72
CA ASN A 43 -6.64 -14.73 2.61
C ASN A 43 -6.91 -13.75 1.44
N VAL A 44 -6.50 -12.49 1.57
CA VAL A 44 -6.63 -11.42 0.57
C VAL A 44 -5.64 -11.60 -0.59
N TYR A 45 -4.44 -12.12 -0.33
CA TYR A 45 -3.38 -12.23 -1.35
C TYR A 45 -3.19 -13.64 -1.94
N GLN A 46 -4.07 -14.60 -1.59
CA GLN A 46 -4.00 -15.94 -2.17
C GLN A 46 -4.41 -15.90 -3.66
N PRO A 47 -3.64 -16.52 -4.58
CA PRO A 47 -3.92 -16.50 -6.02
C PRO A 47 -5.32 -17.02 -6.40
N LYS A 48 -5.90 -17.90 -5.57
CA LYS A 48 -7.28 -18.39 -5.74
C LYS A 48 -8.37 -17.32 -5.61
N ASN A 49 -8.04 -16.17 -5.03
CA ASN A 49 -8.93 -15.06 -4.74
C ASN A 49 -8.59 -13.78 -5.53
N MET A 50 -7.74 -13.90 -6.55
CA MET A 50 -7.29 -12.75 -7.34
C MET A 50 -8.46 -12.21 -8.18
N ILE A 51 -8.71 -10.92 -8.04
CA ILE A 51 -9.87 -10.21 -8.59
C ILE A 51 -9.86 -10.35 -10.12
N THR A 52 -10.79 -11.11 -10.67
CA THR A 52 -11.15 -10.99 -12.08
C THR A 52 -12.07 -9.78 -12.18
N TYR A 53 -11.66 -8.73 -12.91
CA TYR A 53 -12.56 -7.62 -13.22
C TYR A 53 -13.73 -8.18 -14.05
N THR A 54 -14.91 -8.25 -13.45
CA THR A 54 -16.11 -8.84 -14.05
C THR A 54 -17.35 -8.17 -13.47
N ASP A 55 -18.35 -7.96 -14.31
CA ASP A 55 -19.66 -7.43 -13.91
C ASP A 55 -20.57 -8.53 -13.35
N ASP A 56 -20.13 -9.80 -13.38
CA ASP A 56 -20.87 -10.92 -12.80
C ASP A 56 -20.66 -11.00 -11.28
N LYS A 57 -21.72 -10.65 -10.54
CA LYS A 57 -21.79 -10.72 -9.07
C LYS A 57 -21.49 -12.11 -8.48
N HIS A 58 -21.61 -13.19 -9.27
CA HIS A 58 -21.30 -14.56 -8.83
C HIS A 58 -19.80 -14.87 -8.87
N VAL A 59 -19.03 -14.08 -9.65
CA VAL A 59 -17.58 -14.21 -9.79
C VAL A 59 -16.85 -13.23 -8.86
N ILE A 60 -17.50 -12.13 -8.48
CA ILE A 60 -17.01 -11.23 -7.42
C ILE A 60 -16.88 -12.03 -6.12
N MET A 61 -15.68 -12.02 -5.52
CA MET A 61 -15.43 -12.68 -4.25
C MET A 61 -16.46 -12.22 -3.22
N ARG A 62 -17.18 -13.16 -2.58
CA ARG A 62 -18.25 -12.82 -1.61
C ARG A 62 -17.80 -11.82 -0.55
N ASN A 63 -16.53 -11.90 -0.16
CA ASN A 63 -15.93 -11.04 0.86
C ASN A 63 -15.68 -9.61 0.36
N ALA A 64 -15.52 -9.39 -0.95
CA ALA A 64 -15.24 -8.07 -1.52
C ALA A 64 -16.44 -7.12 -1.34
N ILE A 65 -17.67 -7.62 -1.51
CA ILE A 65 -18.89 -6.84 -1.28
C ILE A 65 -19.04 -6.48 0.20
N HIS A 66 -18.77 -7.45 1.09
CA HIS A 66 -18.80 -7.20 2.54
C HIS A 66 -17.75 -6.16 2.96
N GLN A 67 -16.51 -6.32 2.49
CA GLN A 67 -15.41 -5.38 2.76
C GLN A 67 -15.74 -3.98 2.23
N LEU A 68 -16.26 -3.86 1.01
CA LEU A 68 -16.67 -2.58 0.44
C LEU A 68 -17.75 -1.90 1.29
N LYS A 69 -18.74 -2.66 1.77
CA LYS A 69 -19.80 -2.15 2.65
C LYS A 69 -19.22 -1.62 3.97
N GLU A 70 -18.25 -2.32 4.55
CA GLU A 70 -17.55 -1.87 5.76
C GLU A 70 -16.70 -0.62 5.51
N GLU A 71 -15.95 -0.56 4.40
CA GLU A 71 -15.12 0.60 4.05
C GLU A 71 -15.98 1.86 3.87
N VAL A 72 -17.15 1.72 3.25
CA VAL A 72 -18.12 2.82 3.06
C VAL A 72 -18.77 3.23 4.38
N HIS A 73 -19.07 2.28 5.26
CA HIS A 73 -19.65 2.57 6.58
C HIS A 73 -18.67 3.36 7.46
N HIS A 74 -17.40 2.94 7.49
CA HIS A 74 -16.35 3.56 8.31
C HIS A 74 -15.64 4.74 7.62
N ASN A 75 -15.97 5.03 6.36
CA ASN A 75 -15.28 6.03 5.52
C ASN A 75 -13.75 5.83 5.51
N ASN A 76 -13.32 4.58 5.44
CA ASN A 76 -11.90 4.22 5.42
C ASN A 76 -11.63 3.30 4.24
N PHE A 77 -11.18 3.88 3.13
CA PHE A 77 -11.00 3.18 1.87
C PHE A 77 -9.55 2.77 1.69
N LYS A 78 -9.35 1.53 1.25
CA LYS A 78 -8.03 1.00 0.91
C LYS A 78 -7.71 1.33 -0.54
N THR A 79 -6.58 1.98 -0.76
CA THR A 79 -6.09 2.34 -2.10
C THR A 79 -4.68 1.82 -2.30
N TYR A 80 -4.31 1.41 -3.52
CA TYR A 80 -2.98 0.90 -3.82
C TYR A 80 -2.24 1.89 -4.72
N GLN A 81 -1.54 2.86 -4.13
CA GLN A 81 -0.69 3.79 -4.89
C GLN A 81 0.70 3.17 -5.03
N LEU A 82 1.16 2.96 -6.26
CA LEU A 82 2.48 2.37 -6.56
C LEU A 82 2.72 1.00 -5.88
N GLY A 83 1.67 0.21 -5.71
CA GLY A 83 1.75 -1.11 -5.06
C GLY A 83 1.75 -1.08 -3.53
N PHE A 84 1.71 0.08 -2.88
CA PHE A 84 1.60 0.21 -1.43
C PHE A 84 0.15 0.45 -1.00
N LEU A 85 -0.29 -0.29 0.02
CA LEU A 85 -1.60 -0.12 0.60
C LEU A 85 -1.65 1.18 1.43
N LYS A 86 -2.55 2.08 1.04
CA LYS A 86 -2.79 3.36 1.69
C LYS A 86 -4.26 3.51 2.06
N GLN A 87 -4.50 3.84 3.32
CA GLN A 87 -5.84 4.18 3.81
C GLN A 87 -6.18 5.64 3.46
N LYS A 88 -7.36 5.86 2.89
CA LYS A 88 -7.86 7.17 2.49
C LYS A 88 -9.27 7.40 3.03
N ARG A 89 -9.48 8.55 3.66
CA ARG A 89 -10.81 9.04 4.02
C ARG A 89 -11.34 9.95 2.93
N LEU A 90 -12.61 9.79 2.56
CA LEU A 90 -13.25 10.63 1.56
C LEU A 90 -13.98 11.80 2.23
N ASN A 91 -14.16 12.89 1.48
CA ASN A 91 -15.00 13.99 1.94
C ASN A 91 -16.49 13.62 1.86
N GLN A 92 -17.35 14.40 2.52
CA GLN A 92 -18.79 14.12 2.56
C GLN A 92 -19.47 14.04 1.18
N LYS A 93 -19.15 14.94 0.24
CA LYS A 93 -19.71 14.93 -1.13
C LYS A 93 -19.34 13.65 -1.87
N GLN A 94 -18.08 13.22 -1.77
CA GLN A 94 -17.58 11.98 -2.39
C GLN A 94 -18.22 10.75 -1.76
N LEU A 95 -18.36 10.74 -0.43
CA LEU A 95 -18.99 9.63 0.30
C LEU A 95 -20.46 9.48 -0.07
N ILE A 96 -21.20 10.59 -0.21
CA ILE A 96 -22.61 10.59 -0.64
C ILE A 96 -22.75 10.01 -2.05
N GLN A 97 -21.90 10.42 -2.99
CA GLN A 97 -21.91 9.89 -4.36
C GLN A 97 -21.75 8.37 -4.38
N ILE A 98 -20.80 7.83 -3.61
CA ILE A 98 -20.56 6.39 -3.53
C ILE A 98 -21.74 5.67 -2.88
N LYS A 99 -22.32 6.22 -1.80
CA LYS A 99 -23.50 5.64 -1.15
C LYS A 99 -24.70 5.59 -2.10
N CYS A 100 -24.91 6.64 -2.90
CA CYS A 100 -25.96 6.66 -3.91
C CYS A 100 -25.75 5.61 -5.01
N LEU A 101 -24.50 5.35 -5.41
CA LEU A 101 -24.18 4.32 -6.41
C LEU A 101 -24.40 2.89 -5.88
N LEU A 102 -24.18 2.65 -4.58
CA LEU A 102 -24.36 1.34 -3.96
C LEU A 102 -25.83 0.99 -3.64
N LEU A 103 -26.69 2.00 -3.52
CA LEU A 103 -28.12 1.84 -3.26
C LEU A 103 -28.96 1.73 -4.54
N LYS A 104 -28.33 1.85 -5.70
CA LYS A 104 -28.95 1.74 -7.03
C LYS A 104 -28.76 0.34 -7.58
#